data_AF-A0A9D6NEL5-F1
#
_entry.id   AF-A0A9D6NEL5-F1
#
_cell.length_a   1.000
_cell.length_b   1.000
_cell.length_c   1.000
_cell.angle_alpha   90.00
_cell.angle_beta   90.00
_cell.angle_gamma   90.00
#
_symmetry.space_group_name_H-M   'P 1'
#
loop_
_entity.id
_entity.type
_entity.pdbx_description
1 polymer ?
#
loop_
_entity_poly.entity_id
_entity_poly.type
_entity_poly.pdbx_seq_one_letter_code
_entity_poly.pdbx_strand_id
1 'polypeptide(L)' 'MKSDQRSLMRLGLWVFVALMVVEILEYIVGVGLKRGAWPFLVILAVPGAGLIIYYFMHISQLWRREE' A
#
# COMPACT_ATOMS: atom_id res chain seq x y z
N MET A 1 20.72 -16.10 14.31
CA MET A 1 20.01 -14.89 13.85
C MET A 1 19.60 -14.97 12.36
N LYS A 2 19.00 -16.09 11.89
CA LYS A 2 18.53 -16.28 10.50
C LYS A 2 16.99 -16.31 10.37
N SER A 3 16.27 -16.34 11.49
CA SER A 3 14.81 -16.41 11.55
C SER A 3 14.11 -15.10 11.21
N ASP A 4 14.73 -13.96 11.53
CA ASP A 4 14.09 -12.64 11.40
C ASP A 4 13.98 -12.16 9.95
N GLN A 5 14.98 -12.49 9.13
CA GLN A 5 15.00 -12.15 7.69
C GLN A 5 13.83 -12.79 6.93
N ARG A 6 13.46 -14.04 7.28
CA ARG A 6 12.30 -14.71 6.68
C ARG A 6 10.98 -14.07 7.10
N SER A 7 10.90 -13.53 8.31
CA SER A 7 9.71 -12.84 8.82
C SER A 7 9.48 -11.52 8.08
N LEU A 8 10.53 -10.72 7.93
CA LEU A 8 10.48 -9.45 7.20
C LEU A 8 10.15 -9.65 5.71
N MET A 9 10.72 -10.70 5.09
CA MET A 9 10.41 -11.04 3.70
C MET A 9 8.95 -11.47 3.51
N ARG A 10 8.39 -12.22 4.47
CA ARG A 10 6.96 -12.57 4.46
C ARG A 10 6.07 -11.35 4.65
N LEU A 11 6.43 -10.43 5.56
CA LEU A 11 5.69 -9.19 5.77
C LEU A 11 5.65 -8.36 4.47
N GLY A 12 6.80 -8.16 3.82
CA GLY A 12 6.87 -7.46 2.54
C GLY A 12 6.02 -8.13 1.45
N LEU A 13 6.01 -9.47 1.39
CA LEU A 13 5.18 -10.22 0.46
C LEU A 13 3.67 -10.01 0.74
N TRP A 14 3.25 -10.04 1.99
CA TRP A 14 1.87 -9.78 2.38
C TRP A 14 1.43 -8.36 2.05
N VAL A 15 2.28 -7.38 2.31
CA VAL A 15 2.05 -5.97 1.94
C VAL A 15 1.94 -5.82 0.43
N PHE A 16 2.82 -6.48 -0.33
CA PHE A 16 2.75 -6.49 -1.79
C PHE A 16 1.44 -7.09 -2.32
N VAL A 17 1.00 -8.22 -1.77
CA VAL A 17 -0.29 -8.83 -2.12
C VAL A 17 -1.46 -7.91 -1.78
N ALA A 18 -1.43 -7.25 -0.62
CA ALA A 18 -2.46 -6.29 -0.24
C ALA A 18 -2.53 -5.10 -1.22
N LEU A 19 -1.38 -4.53 -1.60
CA LEU A 19 -1.30 -3.46 -2.59
C LEU A 19 -1.82 -3.92 -3.96
N MET A 20 -1.43 -5.11 -4.40
CA MET A 20 -1.91 -5.68 -5.67
C MET A 20 -3.43 -5.80 -5.70
N VAL A 21 -4.06 -6.22 -4.60
CA VAL A 21 -5.53 -6.32 -4.52
C VAL A 21 -6.18 -4.93 -4.62
N VAL A 22 -5.63 -3.92 -3.94
CA VAL A 22 -6.14 -2.54 -4.02
C VAL A 22 -6.09 -2.03 -5.46
N GLU A 23 -4.96 -2.20 -6.15
CA GLU A 23 -4.77 -1.79 -7.55
C GLU A 23 -5.72 -2.50 -8.51
N ILE A 24 -5.95 -3.81 -8.32
CA ILE A 24 -6.92 -4.55 -9.14
C ILE A 24 -8.33 -3.99 -8.95
N LEU A 25 -8.72 -3.66 -7.72
CA LEU A 25 -10.04 -3.08 -7.43
C LEU A 25 -10.16 -1.68 -8.03
N GLU A 26 -9.13 -0.84 -7.95
CA GLU A 26 -9.10 0.47 -8.62
C GLU A 26 -9.26 0.33 -10.12
N TYR A 27 -8.53 -0.59 -10.74
CA TYR A 27 -8.63 -0.83 -12.17
C TYR A 27 -10.05 -1.23 -12.58
N ILE A 28 -10.67 -2.18 -11.86
CA ILE A 28 -12.04 -2.63 -12.13
C ILE A 28 -13.03 -1.47 -11.99
N VAL A 29 -12.91 -0.67 -10.92
CA VAL A 29 -13.78 0.50 -10.68
C VAL A 29 -13.58 1.57 -11.76
N GLY A 30 -12.33 1.88 -12.10
CA GLY A 30 -11.96 2.92 -13.06
C GLY A 30 -12.39 2.58 -14.48
N VAL A 31 -12.30 1.31 -14.89
CA VAL A 31 -12.74 0.86 -16.22
C VAL A 31 -14.26 0.61 -16.26
N GLY A 32 -14.85 0.12 -15.16
CA GLY A 32 -16.27 -0.23 -15.09
C GLY A 32 -17.21 0.97 -15.02
N LEU A 33 -16.81 2.05 -14.34
CA LEU A 33 -17.62 3.25 -14.16
C LEU A 33 -17.26 4.33 -15.18
N LYS A 34 -18.03 4.41 -16.27
CA LYS A 34 -17.83 5.40 -17.35
C LYS A 34 -17.97 6.87 -16.91
N ARG A 35 -18.71 7.15 -15.83
CA ARG A 35 -18.83 8.47 -15.17
C ARG A 35 -19.05 8.28 -13.67
N GLY A 36 -18.43 9.13 -12.85
CA GLY A 36 -18.61 9.12 -11.39
C GLY A 36 -17.72 8.14 -10.62
N ALA A 37 -16.70 7.55 -11.26
CA ALA A 37 -15.73 6.67 -10.60
C ALA A 37 -14.82 7.40 -9.59
N TRP A 38 -14.63 8.71 -9.78
CA TRP A 38 -13.65 9.51 -9.05
C TRP A 38 -13.72 9.38 -7.53
N PRO A 39 -14.89 9.49 -6.86
CA PRO A 39 -14.95 9.37 -5.40
C PRO A 39 -14.55 7.98 -4.90
N PHE A 40 -14.91 6.93 -5.66
CA PHE A 40 -14.57 5.54 -5.32
C PHE A 40 -13.08 5.26 -5.48
N LEU A 41 -12.47 5.79 -6.54
CA LEU A 41 -11.03 5.69 -6.77
C LEU A 41 -10.24 6.43 -5.68
N VAL A 42 -10.68 7.62 -5.26
CA VAL A 42 -10.03 8.33 -4.15
C VAL A 42 -10.08 7.49 -2.86
N ILE A 43 -11.21 6.87 -2.54
CA ILE A 43 -11.35 6.03 -1.34
C ILE A 43 -10.45 4.79 -1.41
N LEU A 44 -10.29 4.19 -2.60
CA LEU A 44 -9.38 3.05 -2.82
C LEU A 44 -7.90 3.46 -2.80
N ALA A 45 -7.58 4.68 -3.23
CA ALA A 45 -6.22 5.18 -3.27
C ALA A 45 -5.65 5.45 -1.87
N VAL A 46 -6.51 5.82 -0.90
CA VAL A 46 -6.10 6.07 0.49
C VAL A 46 -5.38 4.87 1.14
N PRO A 47 -5.96 3.65 1.18
CA PRO A 47 -5.27 2.50 1.74
C PRO A 47 -4.01 2.14 0.95
N GLY A 48 -4.03 2.24 -0.39
CA GLY A 48 -2.84 2.00 -1.22
C GLY A 48 -1.68 2.93 -0.87
N ALA A 49 -1.93 4.24 -0.85
CA ALA A 49 -0.96 5.25 -0.45
C ALA A 49 -0.49 5.07 1.01
N GLY A 50 -1.41 4.74 1.93
CA GLY A 50 -1.10 4.49 3.33
C GLY A 50 -0.14 3.31 3.53
N LEU A 51 -0.38 2.18 2.84
CA LEU A 51 0.52 1.03 2.87
C LEU A 51 1.91 1.36 2.30
N ILE A 52 1.97 2.12 1.19
CA ILE A 52 3.25 2.55 0.60
C ILE A 52 4.03 3.45 1.55
N ILE A 53 3.37 4.44 2.14
CA ILE A 53 3.98 5.38 3.09
C ILE A 53 4.54 4.64 4.30
N TYR A 54 3.75 3.72 4.87
CA TYR A 54 4.11 3.02 6.10
C TYR A 54 5.22 1.97 5.89
N TYR A 55 5.12 1.15 4.84
CA TYR A 55 6.01 0.00 4.65
C TYR A 55 7.21 0.28 3.74
N PHE A 56 7.11 1.19 2.79
CA PHE A 56 8.18 1.45 1.81
C PHE A 56 8.86 2.79 2.04
N MET A 57 8.11 3.86 2.28
CA MET A 57 8.71 5.20 2.39
C MET A 57 9.39 5.45 3.74
N HIS A 58 9.15 4.63 4.77
CA HIS A 58 9.75 4.78 6.11
C HIS A 58 9.70 6.24 6.62
N ILE A 59 8.65 6.99 6.27
CA ILE A 59 8.53 8.42 6.61
C ILE A 59 8.54 8.62 8.14
N SER A 60 8.07 7.62 8.90
CA SER A 60 8.17 7.58 10.36
C SER A 60 9.62 7.54 10.87
N GLN A 61 10.57 7.03 10.09
CA GLN A 61 12.00 7.03 10.41
C GLN A 61 12.67 8.35 10.04
N LEU A 62 12.16 9.07 9.03
CA LEU A 62 12.63 10.42 8.69
C LEU A 62 12.31 11.45 9.78
N TRP A 63 11.17 11.30 10.46
CA TRP A 63 10.83 12.11 11.64
C TRP A 63 11.69 11.79 12.87
N ARG A 64 12.39 10.64 12.86
CA ARG A 64 13.24 10.17 13.96
C ARG A 64 14.73 10.46 13.75
N ARG A 65 15.07 11.39 12.84
CA ARG A 65 16.42 11.96 12.79
C ARG A 65 16.61 12.97 13.93
N GLU A 66 17.52 12.57 14.82
CA GLU A 66 18.36 13.38 15.70
C GLU A 66 17.73 13.85 17.02
N GLU A 67 17.74 12.94 18.00
CA GLU A 67 18.53 13.16 19.22
C GLU A 67 19.56 12.04 19.37
#